data_AF-A0A1R1Y4T4-F1
#
_entry.id   AF-A0A1R1Y4T4-F1
#
_cell.length_a   1.000
_cell.length_b   1.000
_cell.length_c   1.000
_cell.angle_alpha   90.00
_cell.angle_beta   90.00
_cell.angle_gamma   90.00
#
_symmetry.space_group_name_H-M   'P 1'
#
loop_
_entity.id
_entity.type
_entity.pdbx_description
1 polymer ?
#
loop_
_entity_poly.entity_id
_entity_poly.type
_entity_poly.pdbx_seq_one_letter_code
_entity_poly.pdbx_strand_id
1 'polypeptide(L)'
;MKSSSQVFSFREFHNDRFNTSFIRPKKKVDASLLSLKNDVLVMVPISKYEDPEWMKNVYSDLNFVTICDKGDHRQFCDITTNRTYNYQELPKKTFDLFNHICGNERQYKVIVKMDFDTFVDKSYLYEAFSFMIENHSNRIYFGDPMGQTTESKGTAMNGKIYAVTSNIITDYCSCNTPEPGKGLEDMWFGQTVVECVKRRGYKPEEQIIYYHSKEDLIYHKRYRKNNIDLQAGRKIEKKTITI
;
A
#
# COMPACT_ATOMS: atom_id res chain seq x y z
N MET A 1 -19.67 6.69 38.96
CA MET A 1 -19.49 6.25 37.56
C MET A 1 -18.11 6.67 37.11
N LYS A 2 -17.25 5.72 36.71
CA LYS A 2 -15.90 6.02 36.20
C LYS A 2 -16.02 6.42 34.73
N SER A 3 -15.47 7.58 34.35
CA SER A 3 -15.41 8.02 32.95
C SER A 3 -14.47 7.13 32.13
N SER A 4 -14.67 7.06 30.81
CA SER A 4 -13.82 6.30 29.89
C SER A 4 -12.32 6.62 30.02
N SER A 5 -11.97 7.84 30.44
CA SER A 5 -10.61 8.28 30.75
C SER A 5 -9.95 7.60 31.96
N GLN A 6 -10.72 6.92 32.82
CA GLN A 6 -10.21 6.13 33.96
C GLN A 6 -10.11 4.63 33.66
N VAL A 7 -10.70 4.17 32.55
CA VAL A 7 -10.65 2.76 32.10
C VAL A 7 -9.56 2.57 31.05
N PHE A 8 -9.31 3.59 30.24
CA PHE A 8 -8.18 3.65 29.32
C PHE A 8 -7.22 4.72 29.84
N SER A 9 -6.28 4.33 30.70
CA SER A 9 -5.08 5.17 30.89
C SER A 9 -4.51 5.43 29.49
N PHE A 10 -4.38 6.70 29.12
CA PHE A 10 -3.66 7.13 27.92
C PHE A 10 -2.44 6.22 27.76
N ARG A 11 -2.31 5.54 26.61
CA ARG A 11 -1.10 4.80 26.31
C ARG A 11 0.06 5.79 26.42
N GLU A 12 0.90 5.61 27.43
CA GLU A 12 2.18 6.30 27.48
C GLU A 12 2.94 5.92 26.21
N PHE A 13 3.09 6.88 25.30
CA PHE A 13 4.10 6.78 24.27
C PHE A 13 5.45 6.89 24.97
N HIS A 14 6.17 5.76 25.07
CA HIS A 14 7.57 5.77 25.49
C HIS A 14 8.38 6.59 24.49
N ASN A 15 8.68 7.83 24.86
CA ASN A 15 9.67 8.65 24.17
C ASN A 15 11.06 8.14 24.58
N ASP A 16 11.66 7.28 23.76
CA ASP A 16 12.95 6.62 23.99
C ASP A 16 14.18 7.55 23.98
N ARG A 17 14.02 8.87 24.16
CA ARG A 17 15.15 9.82 24.21
C ARG A 17 15.90 9.86 25.54
N PHE A 18 15.60 8.99 26.52
CA PHE A 18 16.34 8.90 27.78
C PHE A 18 16.48 7.45 28.29
N ASN A 19 17.58 6.76 27.96
CA ASN A 19 18.48 6.03 28.89
C ASN A 19 19.44 5.09 28.16
N THR A 20 20.69 5.52 27.99
CA THR A 20 21.80 4.78 27.35
C THR A 20 22.60 3.93 28.35
N SER A 21 21.98 2.93 29.01
CA SER A 21 22.77 2.03 29.87
C SER A 21 22.18 0.64 30.18
N PHE A 22 21.07 0.23 29.56
CA PHE A 22 20.55 -1.13 29.78
C PHE A 22 20.28 -1.86 28.46
N ILE A 23 20.99 -2.98 28.25
CA ILE A 23 20.58 -3.98 27.26
C ILE A 23 19.31 -4.64 27.81
N ARG A 24 18.15 -4.10 27.41
CA ARG A 24 16.88 -4.80 27.63
C ARG A 24 16.83 -6.00 26.69
N PRO A 25 16.48 -7.20 27.17
CA PRO A 25 16.17 -8.31 26.28
C PRO A 25 15.13 -7.82 25.26
N LYS A 26 15.34 -8.08 23.97
CA LYS A 26 14.34 -7.77 22.94
C LYS A 26 13.04 -8.44 23.40
N LYS A 27 12.07 -7.65 23.86
CA LYS A 27 10.71 -8.14 24.09
C LYS A 27 10.31 -8.83 22.79
N LYS A 28 9.96 -10.12 22.84
CA LYS A 28 9.40 -10.81 21.68
C LYS A 28 8.20 -9.97 21.26
N VAL A 29 8.33 -9.25 20.16
CA VAL A 29 7.20 -8.55 19.55
C VAL A 29 6.35 -9.67 19.00
N ASP A 30 5.16 -9.85 19.54
CA ASP A 30 4.21 -10.82 19.00
C ASP A 30 4.06 -10.57 17.50
N ALA A 31 3.75 -11.63 16.75
CA ALA A 31 3.46 -11.57 15.31
C ALA A 31 2.47 -10.42 15.04
N SER A 32 2.96 -9.33 14.48
CA SER A 32 2.20 -8.10 14.29
C SER A 32 2.82 -7.29 13.15
N LEU A 33 1.99 -6.53 12.45
CA LEU A 33 2.43 -5.67 11.35
C LEU A 33 3.52 -4.67 11.78
N LEU A 34 3.52 -4.28 13.06
CA LEU A 34 4.53 -3.37 13.62
C LEU A 34 5.94 -3.98 13.61
N SER A 35 6.08 -5.30 13.72
CA SER A 35 7.40 -5.94 13.65
C SER A 35 7.98 -5.90 12.23
N LEU A 36 7.15 -5.72 11.20
CA LEU A 36 7.54 -5.65 9.79
C LEU A 36 7.87 -4.22 9.32
N LYS A 37 7.76 -3.21 10.20
CA LYS A 37 7.82 -1.79 9.85
C LYS A 37 9.10 -1.34 9.11
N ASN A 38 10.21 -2.05 9.32
CA ASN A 38 11.48 -1.71 8.67
C ASN A 38 11.65 -2.41 7.32
N ASP A 39 10.88 -3.47 7.06
CA ASP A 39 10.99 -4.27 5.84
C ASP A 39 9.87 -3.98 4.83
N VAL A 40 8.76 -3.36 5.28
CA VAL A 40 7.60 -3.04 4.44
C VAL A 40 7.40 -1.52 4.38
N LEU A 41 7.16 -1.00 3.18
CA LEU A 41 6.61 0.34 2.96
C LEU A 41 5.22 0.24 2.34
N VAL A 42 4.23 0.81 3.00
CA VAL A 42 2.88 0.94 2.45
C VAL A 42 2.64 2.36 1.96
N MET A 43 2.31 2.51 0.68
CA MET A 43 2.02 3.79 0.05
C MET A 43 0.52 3.90 -0.16
N VAL A 44 -0.07 4.95 0.37
CA VAL A 44 -1.51 5.22 0.27
C VAL A 44 -1.73 6.51 -0.50
N PRO A 45 -2.14 6.46 -1.77
CA PRO A 45 -2.56 7.64 -2.51
C PRO A 45 -3.80 8.27 -1.85
N ILE A 46 -3.72 9.54 -1.50
CA ILE A 46 -4.81 10.30 -0.87
C ILE A 46 -5.26 11.41 -1.82
N SER A 47 -6.57 11.56 -2.00
CA SER A 47 -7.18 12.69 -2.67
C SER A 47 -7.58 13.79 -1.69
N LYS A 48 -7.90 14.98 -2.23
CA LYS A 48 -8.41 16.10 -1.43
C LYS A 48 -9.73 15.84 -0.68
N TYR A 49 -10.44 14.76 -1.01
CA TYR A 49 -11.74 14.41 -0.42
C TYR A 49 -11.65 13.29 0.64
N GLU A 50 -10.48 12.68 0.80
CA GLU A 50 -10.24 11.60 1.77
C GLU A 50 -9.51 12.16 2.99
N ASP A 51 -9.67 11.52 4.15
CA ASP A 51 -9.10 11.99 5.41
C ASP A 51 -7.79 11.25 5.76
N PRO A 52 -6.61 11.85 5.51
CA PRO A 52 -5.35 11.16 5.79
C PRO A 52 -5.12 10.88 7.29
N GLU A 53 -5.72 11.64 8.21
CA GLU A 53 -5.64 11.37 9.65
C GLU A 53 -6.33 10.04 10.01
N TRP A 54 -7.50 9.81 9.42
CA TRP A 54 -8.24 8.56 9.59
C TRP A 54 -7.38 7.33 9.23
N MET A 55 -6.64 7.39 8.11
CA MET A 55 -5.73 6.29 7.74
C MET A 55 -4.63 6.08 8.76
N LYS A 56 -4.05 7.16 9.30
CA LYS A 56 -2.97 7.10 10.30
C LYS A 56 -3.45 6.44 11.58
N ASN A 57 -4.71 6.62 11.92
CA ASN A 57 -5.30 5.95 13.08
C ASN A 57 -5.60 4.47 12.82
N VAL A 58 -6.27 4.13 11.72
CA VAL A 58 -6.67 2.74 11.40
C VAL A 58 -5.46 1.82 11.20
N TYR A 59 -4.43 2.32 10.53
CA TYR A 59 -3.23 1.59 10.15
C TYR A 59 -1.97 2.08 10.87
N SER A 60 -2.13 2.54 12.12
CA SER A 60 -1.03 3.03 12.99
C SER A 60 0.06 1.98 13.28
N ASP A 61 -0.21 0.70 13.00
CA ASP A 61 0.70 -0.43 13.15
C ASP A 61 1.40 -0.85 11.85
N LEU A 62 1.16 -0.13 10.74
CA LEU A 62 1.91 -0.27 9.49
C LEU A 62 2.93 0.87 9.34
N ASN A 63 4.07 0.56 8.73
CA ASN A 63 4.94 1.60 8.19
C ASN A 63 4.35 2.08 6.86
N PHE A 64 3.61 3.18 6.92
CA PHE A 64 2.95 3.70 5.73
C PHE A 64 3.11 5.21 5.57
N VAL A 65 3.13 5.62 4.31
CA VAL A 65 3.17 7.00 3.86
C VAL A 65 1.91 7.34 3.08
N THR A 66 1.32 8.49 3.38
CA THR A 66 0.24 9.08 2.59
C THR A 66 0.82 9.97 1.50
N ILE A 67 0.23 9.88 0.31
CA ILE A 67 0.73 10.58 -0.88
C ILE A 67 -0.37 11.45 -1.45
N CYS A 68 -0.24 12.75 -1.20
CA CYS A 68 -1.22 13.76 -1.55
C CYS A 68 -0.84 14.50 -2.85
N ASP A 69 -1.83 15.17 -3.42
CA ASP A 69 -1.67 15.99 -4.63
C ASP A 69 -0.97 17.32 -4.32
N LYS A 70 -0.34 17.94 -5.32
CA LYS A 70 0.26 19.27 -5.18
C LYS A 70 -0.69 20.28 -4.52
N GLY A 71 -0.17 21.03 -3.54
CA GLY A 71 -0.90 22.07 -2.82
C GLY A 71 -1.76 21.55 -1.66
N ASP A 72 -1.71 20.26 -1.38
CA ASP A 72 -2.33 19.67 -0.19
C ASP A 72 -1.38 19.79 1.01
N HIS A 73 -1.70 20.73 1.90
CA HIS A 73 -0.90 21.07 3.08
C HIS A 73 -1.46 20.47 4.39
N ARG A 74 -2.32 19.46 4.30
CA ARG A 74 -2.87 18.80 5.50
C ARG A 74 -1.76 18.09 6.27
N GLN A 75 -1.82 18.16 7.60
CA GLN A 75 -0.77 17.69 8.52
C GLN A 75 -0.33 16.23 8.29
N PHE A 76 -1.22 15.39 7.79
CA PHE A 76 -0.98 13.96 7.58
C PHE A 76 -0.73 13.61 6.11
N CYS A 77 -0.27 14.55 5.28
CA CYS A 77 0.28 14.28 3.96
C CYS A 77 1.80 14.13 4.05
N ASP A 78 2.30 12.90 4.13
CA ASP A 78 3.75 12.65 4.30
C ASP A 78 4.55 13.04 3.05
N ILE A 79 3.96 12.81 1.87
CA ILE A 79 4.56 13.14 0.57
C ILE A 79 3.56 13.93 -0.26
N THR A 80 4.02 15.02 -0.85
CA THR A 80 3.24 15.82 -1.80
C THR A 80 3.82 15.63 -3.20
N THR A 81 2.97 15.23 -4.14
CA THR A 81 3.36 15.09 -5.55
C THR A 81 3.56 16.45 -6.24
N ASN A 82 4.20 16.45 -7.40
CA ASN A 82 4.52 17.68 -8.16
C ASN A 82 3.35 18.25 -8.96
N ARG A 83 2.20 17.56 -8.98
CA ARG A 83 1.01 17.92 -9.77
C ARG A 83 -0.26 17.49 -9.06
N THR A 84 -1.40 17.95 -9.57
CA THR A 84 -2.73 17.53 -9.14
C THR A 84 -3.31 16.54 -10.12
N TYR A 85 -4.10 15.59 -9.66
CA TYR A 85 -4.65 14.53 -10.50
C TYR A 85 -6.17 14.51 -10.46
N ASN A 86 -6.78 14.16 -11.59
CA ASN A 86 -8.15 13.66 -11.61
C ASN A 86 -8.19 12.13 -11.70
N TYR A 87 -9.38 11.55 -11.63
CA TYR A 87 -9.57 10.10 -11.63
C TYR A 87 -9.01 9.40 -12.89
N GLN A 88 -9.02 10.06 -14.05
CA GLN A 88 -8.48 9.47 -15.29
C GLN A 88 -6.95 9.49 -15.33
N GLU A 89 -6.31 10.22 -14.41
CA GLU A 89 -4.86 10.39 -14.32
C GLU A 89 -4.23 9.60 -13.18
N LEU A 90 -4.97 8.66 -12.57
CA LEU A 90 -4.43 7.74 -11.57
C LEU A 90 -3.20 6.95 -12.06
N PRO A 91 -3.07 6.54 -13.34
CA PRO A 91 -1.82 5.98 -13.85
C PRO A 91 -0.63 6.92 -13.66
N LYS A 92 -0.80 8.22 -13.94
CA LYS A 92 0.26 9.23 -13.76
C LYS A 92 0.63 9.43 -12.29
N LYS A 93 -0.37 9.41 -11.40
CA LYS A 93 -0.12 9.47 -9.96
C LYS A 93 0.68 8.25 -9.49
N THR A 94 0.34 7.07 -10.01
CA THR A 94 1.05 5.81 -9.70
C THR A 94 2.47 5.83 -10.25
N PHE A 95 2.68 6.37 -11.45
CA PHE A 95 3.99 6.63 -12.03
C PHE A 95 4.85 7.54 -11.15
N ASP A 96 4.33 8.71 -10.75
CA ASP A 96 5.07 9.64 -9.88
C ASP A 96 5.40 9.01 -8.52
N LEU A 97 4.48 8.22 -7.97
CA LEU A 97 4.64 7.51 -6.70
C LEU A 97 5.77 6.48 -6.75
N PHE A 98 5.80 5.61 -7.77
CA PHE A 98 6.87 4.62 -7.89
C PHE A 98 8.20 5.23 -8.33
N ASN A 99 8.20 6.29 -9.14
CA ASN A 99 9.42 7.02 -9.44
C ASN A 99 10.01 7.75 -8.23
N HIS A 100 9.17 8.19 -7.29
CA HIS A 100 9.65 8.85 -6.07
C HIS A 100 10.49 7.93 -5.19
N ILE A 101 10.23 6.63 -5.21
CA ILE A 101 10.99 5.65 -4.42
C ILE A 101 12.22 5.12 -5.13
N CYS A 102 12.40 5.40 -6.42
CA CYS A 102 13.60 5.01 -7.16
C CYS A 102 14.85 5.69 -6.59
N GLY A 103 15.91 4.90 -6.38
CA GLY A 103 17.12 5.27 -5.65
C GLY A 103 17.09 4.86 -4.17
N ASN A 104 15.90 4.63 -3.60
CA ASN A 104 15.71 4.20 -2.21
C ASN A 104 14.94 2.88 -2.10
N GLU A 105 14.60 2.24 -3.22
CA GLU A 105 13.71 1.08 -3.27
C GLU A 105 14.24 -0.14 -2.49
N ARG A 106 15.55 -0.22 -2.30
CA ARG A 106 16.22 -1.30 -1.55
C ARG A 106 16.19 -1.11 -0.04
N GLN A 107 15.72 0.03 0.47
CA GLN A 107 15.55 0.24 1.91
C GLN A 107 14.45 -0.66 2.49
N TYR A 108 13.47 -1.03 1.67
CA TYR A 108 12.39 -1.93 2.02
C TYR A 108 12.52 -3.21 1.21
N LYS A 109 12.04 -4.33 1.76
CA LYS A 109 11.97 -5.62 1.06
C LYS A 109 10.65 -5.76 0.30
N VAL A 110 9.59 -5.16 0.83
CA VAL A 110 8.24 -5.19 0.26
C VAL A 110 7.69 -3.78 0.16
N ILE A 111 7.12 -3.46 -0.99
CA ILE A 111 6.56 -2.16 -1.32
C ILE A 111 5.11 -2.39 -1.70
N VAL A 112 4.20 -1.70 -1.03
CA VAL A 112 2.74 -1.93 -1.12
C VAL A 112 2.07 -0.66 -1.60
N LYS A 113 1.11 -0.78 -2.51
CA LYS A 113 0.12 0.26 -2.79
C LYS A 113 -1.21 -0.18 -2.21
N MET A 114 -1.87 0.70 -1.46
CA MET A 114 -3.16 0.43 -0.86
C MET A 114 -4.09 1.63 -1.06
N ASP A 115 -5.34 1.38 -1.43
CA ASP A 115 -6.37 2.42 -1.50
C ASP A 115 -6.86 2.83 -0.12
N PHE A 116 -7.26 4.10 0.02
CA PHE A 116 -7.78 4.68 1.26
C PHE A 116 -8.95 3.89 1.88
N ASP A 117 -9.84 3.37 1.06
CA ASP A 117 -11.07 2.69 1.46
C ASP A 117 -10.92 1.16 1.53
N THR A 118 -9.71 0.68 1.80
CA THR A 118 -9.40 -0.73 1.99
C THR A 118 -9.30 -1.09 3.47
N PHE A 119 -9.93 -2.20 3.87
CA PHE A 119 -9.82 -2.84 5.18
C PHE A 119 -9.28 -4.26 5.01
N VAL A 120 -8.29 -4.66 5.81
CA VAL A 120 -7.68 -5.99 5.69
C VAL A 120 -7.62 -6.67 7.04
N ASP A 121 -7.80 -7.99 7.04
CA ASP A 121 -7.44 -8.82 8.19
C ASP A 121 -5.93 -8.69 8.45
N LYS A 122 -5.56 -8.09 9.58
CA LYS A 122 -4.17 -7.75 9.88
C LYS A 122 -3.29 -8.99 10.10
N SER A 123 -3.86 -10.09 10.59
CA SER A 123 -3.13 -11.35 10.78
C SER A 123 -2.78 -11.96 9.43
N TYR A 124 -3.74 -11.96 8.49
CA TYR A 124 -3.49 -12.37 7.12
C TYR A 124 -2.43 -11.50 6.43
N LEU A 125 -2.53 -10.18 6.59
CA LEU A 125 -1.55 -9.27 5.99
C LEU A 125 -0.14 -9.50 6.56
N TYR A 126 -0.03 -9.78 7.85
CA TYR A 126 1.22 -10.15 8.50
C TYR A 126 1.82 -11.42 7.88
N GLU A 127 1.03 -12.48 7.71
CA GLU A 127 1.49 -13.74 7.12
C GLU A 127 1.94 -13.53 5.66
N ALA A 128 1.14 -12.83 4.86
CA ALA A 128 1.46 -12.55 3.46
C ALA A 128 2.75 -11.73 3.32
N PHE A 129 2.90 -10.67 4.11
CA PHE A 129 4.11 -9.83 4.06
C PHE A 129 5.32 -10.54 4.63
N SER A 130 5.17 -11.35 5.67
CA SER A 130 6.27 -12.17 6.21
C SER A 130 6.81 -13.12 5.14
N PHE A 131 5.93 -13.81 4.41
CA PHE A 131 6.32 -14.66 3.29
C PHE A 131 7.09 -13.88 2.21
N MET A 132 6.59 -12.71 1.80
CA MET A 132 7.27 -11.88 0.80
C MET A 132 8.63 -11.36 1.29
N ILE A 133 8.76 -11.03 2.58
CA ILE A 133 10.00 -10.58 3.21
C ILE A 133 11.03 -11.71 3.23
N GLU A 134 10.62 -12.91 3.63
CA GLU A 134 11.50 -14.09 3.67
C GLU A 134 11.99 -14.47 2.27
N ASN A 135 11.19 -14.19 1.24
CA ASN A 135 11.46 -14.52 -0.15
C ASN A 135 11.74 -13.30 -1.04
N HIS A 136 12.17 -12.17 -0.45
CA HIS A 136 12.31 -10.89 -1.15
C HIS A 136 13.37 -10.88 -2.27
N SER A 137 14.27 -11.87 -2.30
CA SER A 137 15.20 -12.09 -3.41
C SER A 137 14.48 -12.51 -4.70
N ASN A 138 13.26 -13.06 -4.59
CA ASN A 138 12.43 -13.43 -5.72
C ASN A 138 11.53 -12.26 -6.14
N ARG A 139 11.09 -12.23 -7.40
CA ARG A 139 10.18 -11.21 -7.93
C ARG A 139 8.73 -11.56 -7.61
N ILE A 140 8.33 -11.39 -6.36
CA ILE A 140 6.94 -11.68 -5.95
C ILE A 140 6.05 -10.46 -6.18
N TYR A 141 4.93 -10.66 -6.86
CA TYR A 141 3.85 -9.67 -7.07
C TYR A 141 2.56 -10.21 -6.45
N PHE A 142 2.14 -9.60 -5.34
CA PHE A 142 0.98 -9.97 -4.55
C PHE A 142 -0.25 -9.14 -4.88
N GLY A 143 -1.42 -9.77 -4.94
CA GLY A 143 -2.71 -9.10 -5.03
C GLY A 143 -3.80 -9.94 -5.70
N ASP A 144 -4.91 -9.29 -6.03
CA ASP A 144 -6.07 -9.90 -6.69
C ASP A 144 -5.91 -9.80 -8.21
N PRO A 145 -5.73 -10.92 -8.93
CA PRO A 145 -5.46 -10.86 -10.36
C PRO A 145 -6.65 -10.32 -11.16
N MET A 146 -6.40 -9.34 -12.01
CA MET A 146 -7.39 -8.83 -12.96
C MET A 146 -7.56 -9.82 -14.12
N GLY A 147 -8.80 -10.25 -14.38
CA GLY A 147 -9.14 -11.36 -15.29
C GLY A 147 -8.90 -11.16 -16.79
N GLN A 148 -8.09 -10.19 -17.22
CA GLN A 148 -7.76 -9.99 -18.64
C GLN A 148 -6.26 -9.77 -18.85
N THR A 149 -5.49 -10.84 -18.70
CA THR A 149 -4.09 -10.81 -19.10
C THR A 149 -3.80 -12.00 -20.00
N THR A 150 -3.65 -11.75 -21.29
CA THR A 150 -3.08 -12.73 -22.22
C THR A 150 -1.68 -13.10 -21.72
N GLU A 151 -1.25 -14.35 -21.88
CA GLU A 151 0.09 -14.82 -21.44
C GLU A 151 1.23 -13.89 -21.90
N SER A 152 1.04 -13.24 -23.05
CA SER A 152 1.96 -12.24 -23.62
C SER A 152 2.10 -10.95 -22.81
N LYS A 153 1.11 -10.52 -22.03
CA LYS A 153 1.11 -9.23 -21.31
C LYS A 153 1.37 -9.34 -19.80
N GLY A 154 1.28 -10.55 -19.23
CA GLY A 154 1.43 -10.83 -17.80
C GLY A 154 0.34 -10.20 -16.93
N THR A 155 0.30 -10.59 -15.65
CA THR A 155 -0.86 -10.36 -14.77
C THR A 155 -0.79 -9.02 -14.04
N ALA A 156 -1.87 -8.25 -14.09
CA ALA A 156 -2.07 -7.05 -13.28
C ALA A 156 -2.89 -7.38 -12.03
N MET A 157 -2.60 -6.70 -10.92
CA MET A 157 -3.30 -6.87 -9.65
C MET A 157 -4.24 -5.69 -9.40
N ASN A 158 -5.48 -5.97 -9.01
CA ASN A 158 -6.52 -5.00 -8.71
C ASN A 158 -6.02 -3.90 -7.75
N GLY A 159 -6.33 -2.65 -8.07
CA GLY A 159 -5.80 -1.47 -7.38
C GLY A 159 -6.07 -1.37 -5.88
N LYS A 160 -7.07 -2.07 -5.33
CA LYS A 160 -7.44 -1.93 -3.89
C LYS A 160 -6.25 -2.13 -2.93
N ILE A 161 -5.48 -3.18 -3.15
CA ILE A 161 -4.20 -3.43 -2.48
C ILE A 161 -3.39 -4.40 -3.33
N TYR A 162 -2.13 -4.05 -3.56
CA TYR A 162 -1.15 -4.95 -4.12
C TYR A 162 0.23 -4.66 -3.53
N ALA A 163 1.09 -5.67 -3.54
CA ALA A 163 2.44 -5.57 -2.99
C ALA A 163 3.45 -6.18 -3.96
N VAL A 164 4.65 -5.63 -4.00
CA VAL A 164 5.75 -6.14 -4.79
C VAL A 164 7.01 -6.20 -3.95
N THR A 165 7.84 -7.18 -4.25
CA THR A 165 9.21 -7.23 -3.71
C THR A 165 10.08 -6.14 -4.32
N SER A 166 11.09 -5.71 -3.57
CA SER A 166 11.99 -4.63 -3.99
C SER A 166 12.74 -4.91 -5.30
N ASN A 167 12.93 -6.19 -5.67
CA ASN A 167 13.51 -6.56 -6.96
C ASN A 167 12.63 -6.15 -8.15
N ILE A 168 11.30 -6.25 -8.04
CA ILE A 168 10.39 -5.76 -9.09
C ILE A 168 10.51 -4.24 -9.24
N ILE A 169 10.59 -3.50 -8.12
CA ILE A 169 10.76 -2.05 -8.17
C ILE A 169 12.15 -1.67 -8.69
N THR A 170 13.20 -2.42 -8.36
CA THR A 170 14.53 -2.22 -8.94
C THR A 170 14.48 -2.37 -10.47
N ASP A 171 13.81 -3.41 -10.97
CA ASP A 171 13.61 -3.61 -12.39
C ASP A 171 12.81 -2.46 -13.01
N TYR A 172 11.72 -2.03 -12.39
CA TYR A 172 10.92 -0.87 -12.80
C TYR A 172 11.75 0.42 -12.86
N CYS A 173 12.50 0.76 -11.81
CA CYS A 173 13.28 2.00 -11.72
C CYS A 173 14.42 2.05 -12.73
N SER A 174 14.95 0.89 -13.09
CA SER A 174 15.96 0.76 -14.13
C SER A 174 15.38 0.72 -15.55
N CYS A 175 14.06 0.59 -15.65
CA CYS A 175 13.31 0.63 -16.89
C CYS A 175 13.04 2.08 -17.23
N ASN A 176 13.39 2.52 -18.45
CA ASN A 176 13.07 3.87 -18.91
C ASN A 176 11.58 3.95 -19.30
N THR A 177 10.71 3.82 -18.30
CA THR A 177 9.26 3.78 -18.46
C THR A 177 8.74 5.17 -18.83
N PRO A 178 8.04 5.34 -19.96
CA PRO A 178 7.43 6.63 -20.29
C PRO A 178 6.27 6.96 -19.35
N GLU A 179 5.99 8.25 -19.16
CA GLU A 179 4.80 8.68 -18.42
C GLU A 179 3.52 8.10 -19.06
N PRO A 180 2.60 7.51 -18.28
CA PRO A 180 1.37 6.97 -18.82
C PRO A 180 0.36 8.02 -19.27
N GLY A 181 -0.48 7.61 -20.22
CA GLY A 181 -1.71 8.31 -20.56
C GLY A 181 -2.83 8.10 -19.52
N LYS A 182 -4.07 8.31 -19.96
CA LYS A 182 -5.27 8.02 -19.16
C LYS A 182 -5.58 6.52 -19.17
N GLY A 183 -6.15 6.00 -18.08
CA GLY A 183 -6.53 4.59 -18.01
C GLY A 183 -6.70 4.10 -16.58
N LEU A 184 -6.68 2.77 -16.43
CA LEU A 184 -6.68 2.08 -15.14
C LEU A 184 -5.23 2.00 -14.63
N GLU A 185 -4.99 2.43 -13.39
CA GLU A 185 -3.63 2.54 -12.86
C GLU A 185 -3.02 1.18 -12.54
N ASP A 186 -3.84 0.27 -12.04
CA ASP A 186 -3.50 -1.11 -11.72
C ASP A 186 -3.09 -1.91 -12.96
N MET A 187 -3.88 -1.79 -14.04
CA MET A 187 -3.57 -2.40 -15.32
C MET A 187 -2.27 -1.85 -15.91
N TRP A 188 -2.10 -0.51 -15.89
CA TRP A 188 -0.88 0.12 -16.39
C TRP A 188 0.35 -0.33 -15.60
N PHE A 189 0.29 -0.29 -14.27
CA PHE A 189 1.41 -0.67 -13.42
C PHE A 189 1.78 -2.14 -13.61
N GLY A 190 0.79 -3.04 -13.59
CA GLY A 190 1.00 -4.47 -13.81
C GLY A 190 1.66 -4.79 -15.15
N GLN A 191 1.18 -4.20 -16.24
CA GLN A 191 1.78 -4.39 -17.57
C GLN A 191 3.21 -3.84 -17.64
N THR A 192 3.43 -2.67 -17.03
CA THR A 192 4.74 -2.02 -17.01
C THR A 192 5.78 -2.87 -16.30
N VAL A 193 5.50 -3.36 -15.08
CA VAL A 193 6.47 -4.17 -14.33
C VAL A 193 6.77 -5.48 -15.05
N VAL A 194 5.75 -6.13 -15.63
CA VAL A 194 5.95 -7.34 -16.44
C VAL A 194 6.85 -7.05 -17.63
N GLU A 195 6.59 -5.98 -18.36
CA GLU A 195 7.39 -5.61 -19.53
C GLU A 195 8.84 -5.32 -19.14
N CYS A 196 9.07 -4.60 -18.05
CA CYS A 196 10.42 -4.30 -17.56
C CYS A 196 11.18 -5.58 -17.16
N VAL A 197 10.53 -6.53 -16.49
CA VAL A 197 11.14 -7.84 -16.16
C VAL A 197 11.40 -8.67 -17.43
N LYS A 198 10.48 -8.68 -18.39
CA LYS A 198 10.67 -9.40 -19.67
C LYS A 198 11.84 -8.86 -20.47
N ARG A 199 11.99 -7.52 -20.56
CA ARG A 199 13.09 -6.85 -21.27
C ARG A 199 14.47 -7.19 -20.70
N ARG A 200 14.55 -7.58 -19.42
CA ARG A 200 15.80 -8.02 -18.79
C ARG A 200 16.26 -9.41 -19.21
N GLY A 201 15.37 -10.22 -19.80
CA GLY A 201 15.72 -11.57 -20.28
C GLY A 201 16.10 -12.54 -19.15
N TYR A 202 15.54 -12.36 -17.96
CA TYR A 202 15.74 -13.28 -16.83
C TYR A 202 15.32 -14.71 -17.16
N LYS A 203 15.95 -15.70 -16.51
CA LYS A 203 15.57 -17.10 -16.67
C LYS A 203 14.15 -17.36 -16.14
N PRO A 204 13.46 -18.43 -16.56
CA PRO A 204 12.10 -18.73 -16.11
C PRO A 204 11.92 -18.73 -14.57
N GLU A 205 12.90 -19.26 -13.84
CA GLU A 205 12.91 -19.31 -12.37
C GLU A 205 13.11 -17.94 -11.70
N GLU A 206 13.56 -16.95 -12.45
CA GLU A 206 13.79 -15.57 -12.02
C GLU A 206 12.65 -14.63 -12.47
N GLN A 207 11.61 -15.14 -13.13
CA GLN A 207 10.44 -14.36 -13.56
C GLN A 207 9.54 -13.95 -12.38
N ILE A 208 8.52 -13.13 -12.66
CA ILE A 208 7.55 -12.72 -11.65
C ILE A 208 6.76 -13.93 -11.14
N ILE A 209 6.73 -14.10 -9.82
CA ILE A 209 5.88 -15.03 -9.09
C ILE A 209 4.63 -14.27 -8.67
N TYR A 210 3.48 -14.63 -9.21
CA TYR A 210 2.20 -14.04 -8.81
C TYR A 210 1.68 -14.70 -7.54
N TYR A 211 1.54 -13.92 -6.48
CA TYR A 211 1.07 -14.37 -5.18
C TYR A 211 -0.36 -13.89 -4.93
N HIS A 212 -1.34 -14.76 -5.17
CA HIS A 212 -2.74 -14.35 -5.15
C HIS A 212 -3.22 -14.06 -3.73
N SER A 213 -3.93 -12.95 -3.58
CA SER A 213 -4.53 -12.59 -2.30
C SER A 213 -5.80 -13.37 -1.98
N LYS A 214 -6.10 -13.49 -0.68
CA LYS A 214 -7.28 -14.16 -0.16
C LYS A 214 -8.40 -13.13 0.04
N GLU A 215 -9.27 -13.03 -0.96
CA GLU A 215 -10.20 -11.91 -1.11
C GLU A 215 -11.30 -11.81 -0.04
N ASP A 216 -11.62 -12.90 0.65
CA ASP A 216 -12.54 -12.88 1.80
C ASP A 216 -11.97 -12.17 3.04
N LEU A 217 -10.67 -11.86 3.03
CA LEU A 217 -9.94 -11.15 4.08
C LEU A 217 -9.53 -9.72 3.70
N ILE A 218 -9.87 -9.26 2.49
CA ILE A 218 -9.60 -7.91 1.99
C ILE A 218 -10.93 -7.28 1.55
N TYR A 219 -11.34 -6.21 2.22
CA TYR A 219 -12.59 -5.52 1.97
C TYR A 219 -12.31 -4.15 1.36
N HIS A 220 -12.93 -3.88 0.21
CA HIS A 220 -12.84 -2.60 -0.47
C HIS A 220 -14.19 -1.89 -0.40
N LYS A 221 -14.21 -0.65 0.10
CA LYS A 221 -15.38 0.23 0.32
C LYS A 221 -16.41 -0.22 1.34
N ARG A 222 -16.62 -1.53 1.52
CA ARG A 222 -17.67 -2.05 2.39
C ARG A 222 -17.28 -3.35 3.05
N TYR A 223 -17.45 -3.41 4.37
CA TYR A 223 -17.38 -4.62 5.16
C TYR A 223 -18.80 -5.00 5.59
N ARG A 224 -19.24 -6.21 5.22
CA ARG A 224 -20.55 -6.73 5.62
C ARG A 224 -20.41 -8.13 6.19
N LYS A 225 -20.68 -8.29 7.49
CA LYS A 225 -20.68 -9.58 8.18
C LYS A 225 -21.70 -9.58 9.31
N ASN A 226 -22.58 -10.57 9.32
CA ASN A 226 -23.69 -10.65 10.28
C ASN A 226 -24.50 -9.33 10.30
N ASN A 227 -24.62 -8.70 11.48
CA ASN A 227 -25.32 -7.43 11.68
C ASN A 227 -24.41 -6.20 11.52
N ILE A 228 -23.18 -6.38 11.01
CA ILE A 228 -22.24 -5.29 10.77
C ILE A 228 -22.27 -4.92 9.29
N ASP A 229 -22.46 -3.62 9.03
CA ASP A 229 -22.38 -3.00 7.71
C ASP A 229 -21.60 -1.69 7.83
N LEU A 230 -20.31 -1.74 7.53
CA LEU A 230 -19.41 -0.60 7.57
C LEU A 230 -19.08 -0.19 6.14
N GLN A 231 -19.27 1.09 5.82
CA GLN A 231 -18.87 1.67 4.54
C GLN A 231 -17.80 2.74 4.77
N ALA A 232 -16.76 2.73 3.94
CA ALA A 232 -15.76 3.79 3.88
C ALA A 232 -15.50 4.23 2.44
N GLY A 233 -14.85 5.38 2.32
CA GLY A 233 -14.64 6.06 1.04
C GLY A 233 -15.59 7.25 0.87
N ARG A 234 -15.63 7.79 -0.35
CA ARG A 234 -16.34 9.04 -0.62
C ARG A 234 -17.85 8.85 -0.53
N LYS A 235 -18.52 9.72 0.23
CA LYS A 235 -19.99 9.83 0.18
C LYS A 235 -20.37 10.40 -1.20
N ILE A 236 -21.02 9.59 -2.03
CA ILE A 236 -21.61 10.09 -3.28
C ILE A 236 -22.86 10.85 -2.90
N GLU A 237 -22.78 12.18 -2.81
CA GLU A 237 -23.96 13.02 -2.71
C GLU A 237 -24.66 13.02 -4.08
N LYS A 238 -25.79 12.31 -4.18
CA LYS A 238 -26.71 12.53 -5.30
C LYS A 238 -27.19 13.98 -5.20
N LYS A 239 -26.78 14.83 -6.14
CA LYS A 239 -27.46 16.12 -6.33
C LYS A 239 -28.89 15.80 -6.72
N THR A 240 -29.83 15.99 -5.78
CA THR A 240 -31.24 16.10 -6.11
C THR A 240 -31.38 17.34 -6.99
N ILE A 241 -31.56 17.14 -8.29
CA ILE A 241 -31.98 18.22 -9.18
C ILE A 241 -33.43 18.47 -8.82
N THR A 242 -33.69 19.48 -7.99
CA THR A 242 -35.02 20.04 -7.83
C THR A 242 -35.31 20.77 -9.13
N ILE A 243 -36.23 20.22 -9.93
CA ILE A 243 -36.82 20.90 -11.10
C ILE A 243 -37.83 21.92 -10.58
#